data_AF-A0A2P7NQV2-F1
#
_entry.id   AF-A0A2P7NQV2-F1
#
_cell.length_a   1.000
_cell.length_b   1.000
_cell.length_c   1.000
_cell.angle_alpha   90.00
_cell.angle_beta   90.00
_cell.angle_gamma   90.00
#
_symmetry.space_group_name_H-M   'P 1'
#
loop_
_entity.id
_entity.type
_entity.pdbx_description
1 polymer ?
#
loop_
_entity_poly.entity_id
_entity_poly.type
_entity_poly.pdbx_seq_one_letter_code
_entity_poly.pdbx_strand_id
1 'polypeptide(L)'
;MSKAPSFLGAPAATPPGATENQVISAADVDKNYVNKATPKLKDGADQPMGVVTLVGGTALVTNNKVTANSRIFLTSQLDGGSPGSLRVSARVDDTSFTITSSSGTDTSTVAYLIIEPDA
;
A
#
# COMPACT_ATOMS: atom_id res chain seq x y z
N MET A 1 11.43 -9.01 -28.83
CA MET A 1 12.12 -8.04 -27.93
C MET A 1 11.58 -8.26 -26.52
N SER A 2 12.47 -8.35 -25.52
CA SER A 2 12.10 -8.70 -24.14
C SER A 2 11.20 -7.63 -23.53
N LYS A 3 10.05 -8.02 -22.97
CA LYS A 3 9.06 -7.12 -22.36
C LYS A 3 9.68 -6.50 -21.09
N ALA A 4 9.72 -5.17 -21.01
CA ALA A 4 10.27 -4.49 -19.84
C ALA A 4 9.50 -4.92 -18.58
N PRO A 5 10.19 -5.31 -17.49
CA PRO A 5 9.52 -5.71 -16.26
C PRO A 5 8.74 -4.51 -15.70
N SER A 6 7.49 -4.76 -15.28
CA SER A 6 6.77 -3.76 -14.50
C SER A 6 7.41 -3.69 -13.12
N PHE A 7 7.40 -2.50 -12.49
CA PHE A 7 8.05 -2.25 -11.20
C PHE A 7 7.52 -3.13 -10.04
N LEU A 8 6.50 -3.95 -10.27
CA LEU A 8 5.82 -4.77 -9.26
C LEU A 8 5.57 -6.23 -9.71
N GLY A 9 6.42 -6.79 -10.58
CA GLY A 9 6.50 -8.24 -10.82
C GLY A 9 5.44 -8.84 -11.76
N ALA A 10 4.24 -8.26 -11.88
CA ALA A 10 3.28 -8.73 -12.88
C ALA A 10 3.70 -8.28 -14.30
N PRO A 11 3.63 -9.15 -15.34
CA PRO A 11 3.76 -8.66 -16.72
C PRO A 11 2.64 -7.65 -16.96
N ALA A 12 2.96 -6.47 -17.51
CA ALA A 12 1.96 -5.46 -17.84
C ALA A 12 0.82 -6.13 -18.64
N ALA A 13 -0.40 -6.12 -18.10
CA ALA A 13 -1.55 -6.72 -18.76
C ALA A 13 -1.74 -6.04 -20.10
N THR A 14 -1.68 -6.80 -21.19
CA THR A 14 -1.94 -6.28 -22.54
C THR A 14 -3.46 -6.21 -22.72
N PRO A 15 -4.08 -5.04 -22.93
CA PRO A 15 -5.50 -4.95 -23.24
C PRO A 15 -5.83 -5.79 -24.48
N PRO A 16 -7.01 -6.41 -24.57
CA PRO A 16 -7.43 -7.15 -25.76
C PRO A 16 -7.32 -6.25 -27.01
N GLY A 17 -6.43 -6.61 -27.94
CA GLY A 17 -6.21 -5.88 -29.20
C GLY A 17 -5.02 -4.91 -29.24
N ALA A 18 -4.22 -4.78 -28.18
CA ALA A 18 -3.02 -3.93 -28.22
C ALA A 18 -1.82 -4.67 -28.86
N THR A 19 -1.37 -4.20 -30.03
CA THR A 19 -0.05 -4.54 -30.58
C THR A 19 1.03 -4.03 -29.64
N GLU A 20 2.09 -4.82 -29.47
CA GLU A 20 3.07 -4.87 -28.35
C GLU A 20 3.82 -3.56 -27.98
N ASN A 21 3.45 -2.42 -28.56
CA ASN A 21 3.90 -1.09 -28.21
C ASN A 21 2.69 -0.22 -27.85
N GLN A 22 2.23 -0.27 -26.60
CA GLN A 22 1.18 0.64 -26.15
C GLN A 22 1.77 2.05 -26.12
N VAL A 23 1.25 2.94 -26.96
CA VAL A 23 1.54 4.37 -26.87
C VAL A 23 0.96 4.84 -25.54
N ILE A 24 1.80 4.84 -24.51
CA ILE A 24 1.53 5.54 -23.26
C ILE A 24 1.60 7.02 -23.59
N SER A 25 0.56 7.79 -23.21
CA SER A 25 0.54 9.22 -23.52
C SER A 25 1.77 9.90 -22.92
N ALA A 26 2.21 11.04 -23.46
CA ALA A 26 3.28 11.83 -22.82
C ALA A 26 2.94 12.12 -21.34
N ALA A 27 1.65 12.30 -21.03
CA ALA A 27 1.16 12.42 -19.66
C ALA A 27 1.34 11.14 -18.83
N ASP A 28 1.12 9.94 -19.40
CA ASP A 28 1.33 8.66 -18.72
C ASP A 28 2.83 8.34 -18.56
N VAL A 29 3.65 8.72 -19.53
CA VAL A 29 5.11 8.65 -19.51
C VAL A 29 5.65 9.53 -18.38
N ASP A 30 5.21 10.78 -18.29
CA ASP A 30 5.61 11.71 -17.24
C ASP A 30 5.10 11.29 -15.85
N LYS A 31 3.85 10.81 -15.78
CA LYS A 31 3.19 10.40 -14.53
C LYS A 31 3.78 9.13 -13.94
N ASN A 32 4.29 8.22 -14.77
CA ASN A 32 4.69 6.88 -14.36
C ASN A 32 6.19 6.57 -14.55
N TYR A 33 6.94 7.31 -15.39
CA TYR A 33 8.29 6.92 -15.80
C TYR A 33 9.38 8.01 -15.70
N VAL A 34 9.16 9.26 -16.11
CA VAL A 34 10.29 10.22 -16.32
C VAL A 34 10.39 11.38 -15.33
N ASN A 35 9.27 11.88 -14.77
CA ASN A 35 9.27 13.15 -14.01
C ASN A 35 8.86 13.00 -12.54
N LYS A 36 9.20 11.86 -11.93
CA LYS A 36 8.83 11.56 -10.56
C LYS A 36 10.08 11.28 -9.74
N ALA A 37 10.39 12.18 -8.82
CA ALA A 37 11.47 11.97 -7.85
C ALA A 37 11.25 10.70 -7.00
N THR A 38 10.02 10.16 -6.94
CA THR A 38 9.67 8.92 -6.24
C THR A 38 8.52 8.18 -6.93
N PRO A 39 8.46 6.83 -6.90
CA PRO A 39 7.25 6.08 -7.23
C PRO A 39 6.05 6.61 -6.42
N LYS A 40 4.92 6.94 -7.06
CA LYS A 40 3.66 7.21 -6.32
C LYS A 40 2.80 5.95 -6.36
N LEU A 41 2.38 5.52 -5.19
CA LEU A 41 1.30 4.57 -5.00
C LEU A 41 -0.01 5.34 -4.80
N LYS A 42 -1.15 4.69 -5.03
CA LYS A 42 -2.45 5.27 -4.71
C LYS A 42 -2.62 5.28 -3.21
N ASP A 43 -3.13 6.40 -2.69
CA ASP A 43 -3.38 6.64 -1.28
C ASP A 43 -4.89 6.69 -1.00
N GLY A 44 -5.30 6.30 0.20
CA GLY A 44 -6.68 6.36 0.69
C GLY A 44 -7.34 5.01 0.97
N ALA A 45 -8.67 5.04 1.08
CA ALA A 45 -9.48 3.85 1.37
C ALA A 45 -9.33 2.78 0.27
N ASP A 46 -9.19 1.52 0.69
CA ASP A 46 -8.98 0.36 -0.20
C ASP A 46 -7.80 0.54 -1.19
N GLN A 47 -6.79 1.33 -0.81
CA GLN A 47 -5.57 1.51 -1.60
C GLN A 47 -4.34 0.87 -0.95
N PRO A 48 -3.24 0.62 -1.71
CA PRO A 48 -2.01 0.01 -1.18
C PRO A 48 -1.29 0.86 -0.12
N MET A 49 -1.58 2.15 -0.01
CA MET A 49 -1.15 2.98 1.11
C MET A 49 -2.31 3.84 1.64
N GLY A 50 -2.17 4.29 2.89
CA GLY A 50 -3.17 5.05 3.60
C GLY A 50 -2.68 5.49 4.96
N VAL A 51 -3.49 6.30 5.63
CA VAL A 51 -3.33 6.66 7.03
C VAL A 51 -4.57 6.27 7.83
N VAL A 52 -4.37 5.89 9.08
CA VAL A 52 -5.45 5.60 10.03
C VAL A 52 -5.06 6.08 11.42
N THR A 53 -6.02 6.59 12.18
CA THR A 53 -5.81 7.01 13.57
C THR A 53 -6.13 5.85 14.52
N LEU A 54 -5.21 5.56 15.44
CA LEU A 54 -5.45 4.57 16.49
C LEU A 54 -6.46 5.09 17.51
N VAL A 55 -7.28 4.18 18.05
CA VAL A 55 -8.17 4.46 19.18
C VAL A 55 -7.88 3.43 20.25
N GLY A 56 -7.30 3.87 21.37
CA GLY A 56 -6.90 2.97 22.44
C GLY A 56 -5.83 1.96 22.02
N GLY A 57 -4.89 2.37 21.16
CA GLY A 57 -3.81 1.53 20.66
C GLY A 57 -4.21 0.53 19.58
N THR A 58 -5.41 0.60 19.01
CA THR A 58 -5.84 -0.30 17.93
C THR A 58 -6.55 0.43 16.80
N ALA A 59 -6.45 -0.11 15.59
CA ALA A 59 -7.27 0.28 14.45
C ALA A 59 -7.52 -0.91 13.53
N LEU A 60 -8.76 -1.06 13.07
CA LEU A 60 -9.12 -1.96 11.98
C LEU A 60 -9.12 -1.15 10.69
N VAL A 61 -8.36 -1.59 9.69
CA VAL A 61 -8.32 -0.98 8.36
C VAL A 61 -9.04 -1.91 7.40
N THR A 62 -10.20 -1.49 6.90
CA THR A 62 -10.88 -2.16 5.78
C THR A 62 -10.08 -1.91 4.51
N ASN A 63 -9.62 -2.99 3.86
CA ASN A 63 -8.82 -2.94 2.66
C ASN A 63 -8.88 -4.27 1.89
N ASN A 64 -9.51 -4.27 0.72
CA ASN A 64 -9.60 -5.47 -0.14
C ASN A 64 -8.31 -5.81 -0.92
N LYS A 65 -7.23 -5.04 -0.74
CA LYS A 65 -5.92 -5.38 -1.32
C LYS A 65 -5.09 -6.27 -0.42
N VAL A 66 -5.51 -6.46 0.83
CA VAL A 66 -4.79 -7.30 1.75
C VAL A 66 -5.02 -8.77 1.41
N THR A 67 -3.93 -9.53 1.39
CA THR A 67 -3.93 -10.97 1.33
C THR A 67 -3.47 -11.56 2.66
N ALA A 68 -3.63 -12.88 2.80
CA ALA A 68 -3.04 -13.61 3.93
C ALA A 68 -1.51 -13.42 4.02
N ASN A 69 -0.83 -13.12 2.91
CA ASN A 69 0.62 -13.05 2.80
C ASN A 69 1.17 -11.62 2.65
N SER A 70 0.32 -10.58 2.62
CA SER A 70 0.78 -9.20 2.48
C SER A 70 1.83 -8.81 3.52
N ARG A 71 2.92 -8.20 3.04
CA ARG A 71 3.87 -7.49 3.89
C ARG A 71 3.35 -6.07 4.08
N ILE A 72 2.96 -5.75 5.31
CA ILE A 72 2.38 -4.46 5.66
C ILE A 72 3.37 -3.73 6.57
N PHE A 73 3.83 -2.56 6.11
CA PHE A 73 4.76 -1.71 6.83
C PHE A 73 4.01 -0.56 7.47
N LEU A 74 4.33 -0.26 8.73
CA LEU A 74 3.63 0.73 9.54
C LEU A 74 4.62 1.78 10.06
N THR A 75 4.23 3.05 9.99
CA THR A 75 5.04 4.16 10.51
C THR A 75 4.13 5.24 11.12
N SER A 76 4.40 5.68 12.34
CA SER A 76 3.72 6.85 12.93
C SER A 76 4.03 8.11 12.12
N GLN A 77 3.01 8.88 11.76
CA GLN A 77 3.14 10.17 11.05
C GLN A 77 2.86 11.36 11.96
N LEU A 78 2.00 11.16 12.95
CA LEU A 78 1.68 12.14 13.97
C LEU A 78 1.40 11.39 15.26
N ASP A 79 2.25 11.62 16.25
CA ASP A 79 2.12 10.98 17.55
C ASP A 79 0.91 11.52 18.31
N GLY A 80 0.19 10.62 18.98
CA GLY A 80 -0.96 10.93 19.82
C GLY A 80 -0.96 10.05 21.07
N GLY A 81 -1.34 10.64 22.21
CA GLY A 81 -1.30 9.92 23.49
C GLY A 81 0.12 9.51 23.87
N SER A 82 0.32 8.23 24.18
CA SER A 82 1.66 7.66 24.39
C SER A 82 1.97 6.62 23.31
N PRO A 83 2.78 6.96 22.30
CA PRO A 83 3.14 6.03 21.23
C PRO A 83 3.81 4.75 21.75
N GLY A 84 3.45 3.63 21.15
CA GLY A 84 4.05 2.33 21.41
C GLY A 84 4.67 1.70 20.16
N SER A 85 5.16 0.46 20.29
CA SER A 85 5.62 -0.31 19.13
C SER A 85 4.42 -0.81 18.31
N LEU A 86 4.37 -0.45 17.04
CA LEU A 86 3.30 -0.85 16.12
C LEU A 86 3.52 -2.26 15.55
N ARG A 87 2.45 -3.02 15.35
CA ARG A 87 2.45 -4.29 14.59
C ARG A 87 1.12 -4.52 13.87
N VAL A 88 1.14 -5.34 12.83
CA VAL A 88 -0.09 -5.94 12.27
C VAL A 88 -0.43 -7.20 13.06
N SER A 89 -1.53 -7.17 13.80
CA SER A 89 -1.93 -8.25 14.71
C SER A 89 -2.88 -9.27 14.08
N ALA A 90 -3.61 -8.88 13.04
CA ALA A 90 -4.51 -9.76 12.30
C ALA A 90 -4.65 -9.30 10.84
N ARG A 91 -4.99 -10.26 9.97
CA ARG A 91 -5.34 -10.04 8.56
C ARG A 91 -6.55 -10.91 8.23
N VAL A 92 -7.46 -10.38 7.42
CA VAL A 92 -8.57 -11.09 6.80
C VAL A 92 -8.46 -10.83 5.31
N ASP A 93 -8.19 -11.90 4.56
CA ASP A 93 -8.00 -11.87 3.11
C ASP A 93 -9.16 -11.14 2.41
N ASP A 94 -8.81 -10.31 1.41
CA ASP A 94 -9.75 -9.49 0.62
C ASP A 94 -10.67 -8.58 1.46
N THR A 95 -10.34 -8.34 2.74
CA THR A 95 -11.25 -7.67 3.67
C THR A 95 -10.57 -6.60 4.53
N SER A 96 -9.61 -6.96 5.39
CA SER A 96 -9.07 -6.03 6.39
C SER A 96 -7.78 -6.49 7.06
N PHE A 97 -7.12 -5.56 7.76
CA PHE A 97 -6.06 -5.87 8.71
C PHE A 97 -6.17 -5.02 9.98
N THR A 98 -5.63 -5.53 11.07
CA THR A 98 -5.66 -4.85 12.38
C THR A 98 -4.26 -4.36 12.73
N ILE A 99 -4.15 -3.06 13.04
CA ILE A 99 -2.97 -2.46 13.63
C ILE A 99 -3.12 -2.47 15.14
N THR A 100 -2.05 -2.84 15.85
CA THR A 100 -2.02 -2.77 17.32
C THR A 100 -0.70 -2.16 17.79
N SER A 101 -0.80 -1.15 18.65
CA SER A 101 0.31 -0.57 19.41
C SER A 101 0.54 -1.38 20.68
N SER A 102 1.77 -1.34 21.22
CA SER A 102 2.04 -1.87 22.57
C SER A 102 1.47 -0.99 23.68
N SER A 103 1.05 0.22 23.36
CA SER A 103 0.45 1.17 24.29
C SER A 103 -1.05 1.28 24.04
N GLY A 104 -1.86 0.99 25.06
CA GLY A 104 -3.32 1.11 25.02
C GLY A 104 -3.83 2.56 25.08
N THR A 105 -2.95 3.53 25.25
CA THR A 105 -3.28 4.97 25.21
C THR A 105 -2.77 5.63 23.92
N ASP A 106 -2.22 4.86 23.00
CA ASP A 106 -1.74 5.36 21.72
C ASP A 106 -2.92 5.78 20.84
N THR A 107 -2.90 7.04 20.41
CA THR A 107 -3.87 7.62 19.49
C THR A 107 -3.18 8.25 18.28
N SER A 108 -2.01 7.72 17.91
CA SER A 108 -1.22 8.23 16.80
C SER A 108 -1.90 7.98 15.46
N THR A 109 -1.63 8.86 14.50
CA THR A 109 -1.97 8.63 13.09
C THR A 109 -0.84 7.83 12.45
N VAL A 110 -1.17 6.63 11.97
CA VAL A 110 -0.24 5.65 11.44
C VAL A 110 -0.44 5.53 9.93
N ALA A 111 0.64 5.70 9.17
CA ALA A 111 0.66 5.36 7.75
C ALA A 111 0.91 3.85 7.58
N TYR A 112 0.31 3.27 6.54
CA TYR A 112 0.55 1.90 6.12
C TYR A 112 0.99 1.82 4.65
N LEU A 113 1.78 0.79 4.34
CA LEU A 113 2.12 0.37 2.99
C LEU A 113 1.95 -1.15 2.87
N ILE A 114 1.14 -1.58 1.91
CA ILE A 114 0.87 -2.99 1.58
C ILE A 114 1.73 -3.37 0.36
N ILE A 115 2.52 -4.43 0.50
CA ILE A 115 3.31 -5.03 -0.58
C ILE A 115 2.98 -6.53 -0.62
N GLU A 116 2.54 -7.00 -1.78
CA GLU A 116 2.37 -8.42 -2.03
C GLU A 116 3.71 -9.09 -2.36
N PRO A 117 4.08 -10.18 -1.67
CA PRO A 117 5.24 -10.97 -2.07
C PRO A 117 4.94 -11.75 -3.37
N ASP A 118 5.90 -11.75 -4.29
CA ASP A 118 5.88 -12.54 -5.54
C ASP A 118 6.81 -13.74 -5.37
N ALA A 119 6.29 -14.83 -4.81
CA ALA A 119 7.05 -16.05 -4.48
C ALA A 119 6.53 -17.26 -5.27
#